data_AF-A0A560EGT0-F1
#
_entry.id   AF-A0A560EGT0-F1
#
_cell.length_a   1.000
_cell.length_b   1.000
_cell.length_c   1.000
_cell.angle_alpha   90.00
_cell.angle_beta   90.00
_cell.angle_gamma   90.00
#
_symmetry.space_group_name_H-M   'P 1'
#
loop_
_entity.id
_entity.type
_entity.pdbx_description
1 polymer ?
#
loop_
_entity_poly.entity_id
_entity_poly.type
_entity_poly.pdbx_seq_one_letter_code
_entity_poly.pdbx_strand_id
1 'polypeptide(L)'
;MAPQSPPIGPPAIPAPRLASPLPAGPAEDAVEVVGEHEVAVVLGDRRYRVRGWKKPLNPEALKVNLLVHRVGADGTGNDGRFHVDTLDLYSAKARAAFVKQAGLELGEAEETLRQDLGRVLLRLEGLQEAEIAAALARKAERPALGDREREEALALLRDPRLVERILADFAACGVVGEETNTLVGYLAGVSRLLDRPLAVIIQSASAAGKSSLMDAVLALMPAEAQVRYSAMTGQSLFYMGETNLKHRILAIAEEEGA
;
A
#
# COMPACT_ATOMS: atom_id res chain seq x y z
N MET A 1 -74.79 -64.35 16.33
CA MET A 1 -74.40 -63.13 17.06
C MET A 1 -72.99 -62.77 16.62
N ALA A 2 -72.84 -61.63 15.95
CA ALA A 2 -71.63 -61.24 15.21
C ALA A 2 -70.46 -60.85 16.15
N PRO A 3 -69.18 -61.09 15.76
CA PRO A 3 -68.03 -60.55 16.46
C PRO A 3 -67.82 -59.07 16.14
N GLN A 4 -67.59 -58.27 17.18
CA GLN A 4 -67.39 -56.82 17.11
C GLN A 4 -66.03 -56.48 16.50
N SER A 5 -66.03 -55.53 15.55
CA SER A 5 -64.84 -54.92 14.96
C SER A 5 -64.17 -53.95 15.95
N PRO A 6 -62.82 -53.86 16.00
CA PRO A 6 -62.13 -52.85 16.80
C PRO A 6 -62.21 -51.45 16.15
N PRO A 7 -62.02 -50.37 16.94
CA PRO A 7 -62.24 -49.00 16.46
C PRO A 7 -61.14 -48.55 15.49
N ILE A 8 -61.56 -47.82 14.45
CA ILE A 8 -60.70 -47.17 13.45
C ILE A 8 -60.02 -45.95 14.10
N GLY A 9 -58.70 -46.00 14.25
CA GLY A 9 -57.89 -44.83 14.63
C GLY A 9 -57.80 -43.80 13.49
N PRO A 10 -57.59 -42.50 13.79
CA PRO A 10 -57.56 -41.44 12.79
C PRO A 10 -56.41 -41.62 11.78
N PRO A 11 -56.57 -41.12 10.53
CA PRO A 11 -55.59 -41.32 9.47
C PRO A 11 -54.25 -40.66 9.81
N ALA A 12 -53.17 -41.41 9.63
CA ALA A 12 -51.81 -40.91 9.79
C ALA A 12 -51.51 -39.84 8.74
N ILE A 13 -51.18 -38.63 9.21
CA ILE A 13 -50.72 -37.53 8.36
C ILE A 13 -49.34 -37.92 7.79
N PRO A 14 -49.12 -37.87 6.47
CA PRO A 14 -47.81 -38.19 5.91
C PRO A 14 -46.78 -37.16 6.37
N ALA A 15 -45.62 -37.66 6.83
CA ALA A 15 -44.52 -36.84 7.29
C ALA A 15 -44.06 -35.86 6.19
N PRO A 16 -43.75 -34.59 6.53
CA PRO A 16 -43.27 -33.62 5.55
C PRO A 16 -41.95 -34.12 4.97
N ARG A 17 -41.91 -34.28 3.64
CA ARG A 17 -40.68 -34.57 2.90
C ARG A 17 -39.74 -33.38 3.10
N LEU A 18 -38.60 -33.62 3.73
CA LEU A 18 -37.51 -32.66 3.84
C LEU A 18 -37.16 -32.17 2.43
N ALA A 19 -37.11 -30.85 2.29
CA ALA A 19 -36.86 -30.14 1.05
C ALA A 19 -35.55 -30.60 0.38
N SER A 20 -35.55 -30.59 -0.96
CA SER A 20 -34.35 -30.75 -1.80
C SER A 20 -33.17 -29.94 -1.27
N PRO A 21 -31.93 -30.42 -1.42
CA PRO A 21 -30.77 -29.59 -1.13
C PRO A 21 -30.84 -28.32 -1.99
N LEU A 22 -30.73 -27.17 -1.32
CA LEU A 22 -30.48 -25.90 -1.99
C LEU A 22 -29.29 -26.08 -2.95
N PRO A 23 -29.34 -25.56 -4.19
CA PRO A 23 -28.15 -25.51 -5.03
C PRO A 23 -27.04 -24.81 -4.25
N ALA A 24 -25.84 -25.39 -4.27
CA ALA A 24 -24.64 -24.77 -3.71
C ALA A 24 -24.54 -23.36 -4.29
N GLY A 25 -24.41 -22.35 -3.42
CA GLY A 25 -24.16 -20.98 -3.84
C GLY A 25 -22.94 -20.92 -4.77
N PRO A 26 -22.87 -19.93 -5.67
CA PRO A 26 -21.74 -19.79 -6.57
C PRO A 26 -20.43 -19.84 -5.77
N ALA A 27 -19.50 -20.70 -6.20
CA ALA A 27 -18.20 -20.90 -5.56
C ALA A 27 -17.57 -19.52 -5.27
N GLU A 28 -17.19 -19.31 -4.01
CA GLU A 28 -16.64 -18.03 -3.57
C GLU A 28 -15.35 -17.72 -4.34
N ASP A 29 -15.31 -16.54 -4.96
CA ASP A 29 -14.13 -16.04 -5.67
C ASP A 29 -12.97 -15.90 -4.68
N ALA A 30 -11.95 -16.75 -4.81
CA ALA A 30 -10.79 -16.74 -3.92
C ALA A 30 -9.76 -15.69 -4.38
N VAL A 31 -9.33 -14.83 -3.46
CA VAL A 31 -8.26 -13.85 -3.70
C VAL A 31 -7.05 -14.23 -2.86
N GLU A 32 -5.91 -14.45 -3.53
CA GLU A 32 -4.63 -14.67 -2.89
C GLU A 32 -3.69 -13.52 -3.26
N VAL A 33 -3.21 -12.79 -2.24
CA VAL A 33 -2.11 -11.85 -2.44
C VAL A 33 -0.82 -12.65 -2.45
N VAL A 34 -0.24 -12.88 -3.63
CA VAL A 34 0.95 -13.73 -3.82
C VAL A 34 2.25 -12.93 -3.61
N GLY A 35 2.16 -11.62 -3.35
CA GLY A 35 3.29 -10.76 -2.97
C GLY A 35 2.91 -9.28 -2.89
N GLU A 36 3.89 -8.41 -2.62
CA GLU A 36 3.65 -6.97 -2.37
C GLU A 36 3.09 -6.20 -3.58
N HIS A 37 3.33 -6.69 -4.80
CA HIS A 37 2.89 -6.07 -6.06
C HIS A 37 2.07 -7.00 -6.97
N GLU A 38 1.69 -8.16 -6.46
CA GLU A 38 1.03 -9.22 -7.23
C GLU A 38 -0.21 -9.73 -6.51
N VAL A 39 -1.35 -9.65 -7.20
CA VAL A 39 -2.63 -10.16 -6.72
C VAL A 39 -3.08 -11.27 -7.66
N ALA A 40 -3.44 -12.42 -7.10
CA ALA A 40 -4.09 -13.49 -7.82
C ALA A 40 -5.58 -13.54 -7.45
N VAL A 41 -6.46 -13.56 -8.46
CA VAL A 41 -7.90 -13.73 -8.31
C VAL A 41 -8.30 -15.01 -9.02
N VAL A 42 -8.94 -15.94 -8.32
CA VAL A 42 -9.41 -17.22 -8.86
C VAL A 42 -10.94 -17.17 -9.00
N LEU A 43 -11.42 -17.34 -10.23
CA LEU A 43 -12.83 -17.31 -10.60
C LEU A 43 -13.17 -18.64 -11.29
N GLY A 44 -13.72 -19.60 -10.54
CA GLY A 44 -13.94 -20.96 -11.04
C GLY A 44 -12.62 -21.64 -11.40
N ASP A 45 -12.47 -22.04 -12.66
CA ASP A 45 -11.25 -22.66 -13.20
C ASP A 45 -10.24 -21.64 -13.77
N ARG A 46 -10.52 -20.33 -13.68
CA ARG A 46 -9.70 -19.26 -14.27
C ARG A 46 -8.94 -18.51 -13.19
N ARG A 47 -7.63 -18.39 -13.36
CA ARG A 47 -6.75 -17.64 -12.46
C ARG A 47 -6.22 -16.39 -13.16
N TYR A 48 -6.56 -15.25 -12.59
CA TYR A 48 -6.12 -13.93 -13.00
C TYR A 48 -4.96 -13.48 -12.12
N ARG A 49 -3.83 -13.12 -12.71
CA ARG A 49 -2.69 -12.54 -12.03
C ARG A 49 -2.57 -11.07 -12.44
N VAL A 50 -2.70 -10.18 -11.47
CA VAL A 50 -2.64 -8.72 -11.65
C VAL A 50 -1.33 -8.20 -11.09
N ARG A 51 -0.58 -7.45 -11.91
CA ARG A 51 0.60 -6.69 -11.49
C ARG A 51 0.44 -5.21 -11.79
N GLY A 52 1.04 -4.36 -10.95
CA GLY A 52 1.04 -2.90 -11.15
C GLY A 52 -0.21 -2.18 -10.65
N TRP A 53 -1.09 -2.85 -9.90
CA TRP A 53 -2.28 -2.26 -9.28
C TRP A 53 -1.96 -1.25 -8.15
N LYS A 54 -0.72 -1.29 -7.62
CA LYS A 54 -0.20 -0.43 -6.54
C LYS A 54 0.55 0.82 -7.03
N LYS A 55 0.66 1.03 -8.36
CA LYS A 55 1.28 2.24 -8.94
C LYS A 55 0.48 3.49 -8.54
N PRO A 56 1.10 4.69 -8.53
CA PRO A 56 0.50 5.90 -7.98
C PRO A 56 -0.92 6.12 -8.52
N LEU A 57 -1.82 6.31 -7.57
CA LEU A 57 -3.27 6.35 -7.73
C LEU A 57 -3.67 7.48 -8.69
N ASN A 58 -3.86 7.16 -9.97
CA ASN A 58 -4.61 8.02 -10.87
C ASN A 58 -6.09 7.62 -10.76
N PRO A 59 -6.97 8.42 -10.16
CA PRO A 59 -8.39 8.07 -10.01
C PRO A 59 -9.10 7.85 -11.36
N GLU A 60 -8.51 8.31 -12.46
CA GLU A 60 -9.09 8.20 -13.81
C GLU A 60 -8.51 7.04 -14.63
N ALA A 61 -7.47 6.34 -14.15
CA ALA A 61 -6.81 5.28 -14.91
C ALA A 61 -6.27 4.14 -14.02
N LEU A 62 -6.65 2.90 -14.33
CA LEU A 62 -6.17 1.71 -13.64
C LEU A 62 -5.37 0.82 -14.59
N LYS A 63 -4.12 1.22 -14.86
CA LYS A 63 -3.23 0.51 -15.79
C LYS A 63 -2.52 -0.65 -15.09
N VAL A 64 -2.86 -1.87 -15.50
CA VAL A 64 -2.33 -3.12 -14.93
C VAL A 64 -1.76 -4.03 -16.00
N ASN A 65 -0.82 -4.89 -15.60
CA ASN A 65 -0.47 -6.08 -16.38
C ASN A 65 -1.34 -7.23 -15.88
N LEU A 66 -2.19 -7.75 -16.74
CA LEU A 66 -3.15 -8.80 -16.43
C LEU A 66 -2.78 -10.07 -17.19
N LEU A 67 -2.58 -11.16 -16.46
CA LEU A 67 -2.48 -12.50 -17.01
C LEU A 67 -3.72 -13.30 -16.63
N VAL A 68 -4.30 -14.02 -17.57
CA VAL A 68 -5.36 -15.02 -17.31
C VAL A 68 -4.91 -16.37 -17.83
N HIS A 69 -5.15 -17.43 -17.06
CA HIS A 69 -4.93 -18.81 -17.48
C HIS A 69 -5.93 -19.74 -16.80
N ARG A 70 -6.11 -20.94 -17.34
CA ARG A 70 -6.97 -21.96 -16.74
C ARG A 70 -6.16 -22.87 -15.83
N VAL A 71 -6.69 -23.16 -14.65
CA VAL A 71 -6.14 -24.15 -13.72
C VAL A 71 -6.59 -25.54 -14.20
N GLY A 72 -5.64 -26.44 -14.45
CA GLY A 72 -5.95 -27.81 -14.83
C GLY A 72 -6.68 -28.58 -13.73
N ALA A 73 -7.40 -29.64 -14.12
CA ALA A 73 -8.21 -30.49 -13.23
C ALA A 73 -7.43 -31.09 -12.04
N ASP A 74 -6.10 -31.14 -12.15
CA ASP A 74 -5.19 -31.75 -11.19
C ASP A 74 -4.77 -30.76 -10.08
N GLY A 75 -5.21 -29.49 -10.16
CA GLY A 75 -4.91 -28.44 -9.17
C GLY A 75 -3.46 -27.93 -9.16
N THR A 76 -2.57 -28.48 -10.00
CA THR A 76 -1.12 -28.23 -9.92
C THR A 76 -0.50 -27.49 -11.10
N GLY A 77 -1.27 -26.96 -12.05
CA GLY A 77 -0.67 -26.19 -13.15
C GLY A 77 -1.64 -25.63 -14.18
N ASN A 78 -1.12 -24.69 -14.98
CA ASN A 78 -1.77 -24.10 -16.15
C ASN A 78 -2.02 -25.18 -17.22
N ASP A 79 -3.19 -25.19 -17.86
CA ASP A 79 -3.51 -25.99 -19.07
C ASP A 79 -2.71 -25.55 -20.33
N GLY A 80 -1.53 -24.93 -20.13
CA GLY A 80 -0.68 -24.34 -21.17
C GLY A 80 -1.24 -23.08 -21.85
N ARG A 81 -2.56 -22.84 -21.75
CA ARG A 81 -3.27 -21.71 -22.38
C ARG A 81 -3.35 -20.52 -21.43
N PHE A 82 -2.71 -19.43 -21.83
CA PHE A 82 -2.72 -18.18 -21.09
C PHE A 82 -2.74 -16.99 -22.04
N HIS A 83 -3.34 -15.90 -21.57
CA HIS A 83 -3.26 -14.59 -22.21
C HIS A 83 -2.66 -13.57 -21.25
N VAL A 84 -1.78 -12.71 -21.74
CA VAL A 84 -1.17 -11.63 -20.96
C VAL A 84 -1.17 -10.33 -21.75
N ASP A 85 -1.64 -9.25 -21.11
CA ASP A 85 -1.64 -7.93 -21.72
C ASP A 85 -1.47 -6.83 -20.65
N THR A 86 -1.10 -5.63 -21.10
CA THR A 86 -1.09 -4.42 -20.27
C THR A 86 -2.23 -3.50 -20.71
N LEU A 87 -3.25 -3.38 -19.88
CA LEU A 87 -4.45 -2.61 -20.18
C LEU A 87 -4.82 -1.66 -19.05
N ASP A 88 -5.58 -0.62 -19.41
CA ASP A 88 -6.32 0.19 -18.46
C ASP A 88 -7.70 -0.42 -18.23
N LEU A 89 -7.97 -0.87 -16.99
CA LEU A 89 -9.23 -1.50 -16.64
C LEU A 89 -10.42 -0.54 -16.68
N TYR A 90 -10.23 0.78 -16.63
CA TYR A 90 -11.32 1.73 -16.81
C TYR A 90 -11.70 1.96 -18.28
N SER A 91 -10.78 1.68 -19.22
CA SER A 91 -11.04 1.78 -20.65
C SER A 91 -11.89 0.63 -21.18
N ALA A 92 -13.14 0.90 -21.54
CA ALA A 92 -14.04 -0.09 -22.16
C ALA A 92 -13.46 -0.70 -23.44
N LYS A 93 -12.78 0.12 -24.25
CA LYS A 93 -12.09 -0.33 -25.46
C LYS A 93 -10.96 -1.32 -25.15
N ALA A 94 -10.17 -1.04 -24.11
CA ALA A 94 -9.07 -1.91 -23.71
C ALA A 94 -9.59 -3.24 -23.13
N ARG A 95 -10.65 -3.20 -22.30
CA ARG A 95 -11.32 -4.41 -21.80
C ARG A 95 -11.86 -5.27 -22.94
N ALA A 96 -12.51 -4.67 -23.94
CA ALA A 96 -13.03 -5.41 -25.09
C ALA A 96 -11.92 -6.09 -25.91
N ALA A 97 -10.78 -5.40 -26.10
CA ALA A 97 -9.63 -5.99 -26.79
C ALA A 97 -9.05 -7.18 -26.03
N PHE A 98 -8.88 -7.06 -24.70
CA PHE A 98 -8.40 -8.14 -23.85
C PHE A 98 -9.33 -9.34 -23.86
N VAL A 99 -10.64 -9.12 -23.67
CA VAL A 99 -11.66 -10.19 -23.68
C VAL A 99 -11.63 -10.97 -24.99
N LYS A 100 -11.51 -10.28 -26.12
CA LYS A 100 -11.44 -10.92 -27.43
C LYS A 100 -10.20 -11.81 -27.58
N GLN A 101 -9.02 -11.30 -27.24
CA GLN A 101 -7.78 -12.08 -27.38
C GLN A 101 -7.72 -13.24 -26.38
N ALA A 102 -8.06 -12.99 -25.12
CA ALA A 102 -8.15 -14.03 -24.10
C ALA A 102 -9.19 -15.11 -24.46
N GLY A 103 -10.34 -14.73 -25.03
CA GLY A 103 -11.35 -15.68 -25.49
C GLY A 103 -10.82 -16.63 -26.57
N LEU A 104 -10.04 -16.11 -27.51
CA LEU A 104 -9.40 -16.92 -28.56
C LEU A 104 -8.34 -17.87 -28.01
N GLU A 105 -7.50 -17.40 -27.08
CA GLU A 105 -6.39 -18.19 -26.54
C GLU A 105 -6.84 -19.25 -25.53
N LEU A 106 -7.82 -18.93 -24.67
CA LEU A 106 -8.34 -19.85 -23.65
C LEU A 106 -9.49 -20.72 -24.18
N GLY A 107 -10.12 -20.34 -25.29
CA GLY A 107 -11.35 -20.97 -25.78
C GLY A 107 -12.54 -20.73 -24.84
N GLU A 108 -12.59 -19.56 -24.21
CA GLU A 108 -13.67 -19.15 -23.31
C GLU A 108 -14.66 -18.22 -24.00
N ALA A 109 -15.90 -18.23 -23.52
CA ALA A 109 -16.91 -17.28 -23.98
C ALA A 109 -16.54 -15.85 -23.55
N GLU A 110 -16.61 -14.90 -24.50
CA GLU A 110 -16.33 -13.49 -24.24
C GLU A 110 -17.20 -12.92 -23.10
N GLU A 111 -18.45 -13.39 -23.00
CA GLU A 111 -19.39 -13.00 -21.95
C GLU A 111 -18.92 -13.39 -20.55
N THR A 112 -18.34 -14.59 -20.39
CA THR A 112 -17.75 -15.06 -19.13
C THR A 112 -16.56 -14.20 -18.74
N LEU A 113 -15.62 -13.98 -19.67
CA LEU A 113 -14.44 -13.16 -19.43
C LEU A 113 -14.78 -11.70 -19.12
N ARG A 114 -15.85 -11.17 -19.71
CA ARG A 114 -16.36 -9.82 -19.43
C ARG A 114 -16.90 -9.71 -18.00
N GLN A 115 -17.64 -10.71 -17.53
CA GLN A 115 -18.12 -10.76 -16.15
C GLN A 115 -16.96 -10.89 -15.16
N ASP A 116 -15.98 -11.73 -15.50
CA ASP A 116 -14.78 -11.93 -14.69
C ASP A 116 -13.94 -10.66 -14.57
N LEU A 117 -13.74 -9.92 -15.66
CA LEU A 117 -13.06 -8.61 -15.60
C LEU A 117 -13.79 -7.61 -14.69
N GLY A 118 -15.12 -7.65 -14.65
CA GLY A 118 -15.91 -6.83 -13.73
C GLY A 118 -15.65 -7.19 -12.27
N ARG A 119 -15.56 -8.48 -11.95
CA ARG A 119 -15.21 -8.96 -10.60
C ARG A 119 -13.78 -8.59 -10.23
N VAL A 120 -12.82 -8.78 -11.15
CA VAL A 120 -11.42 -8.39 -10.95
C VAL A 120 -11.32 -6.89 -10.67
N LEU A 121 -12.02 -6.05 -11.43
CA LEU A 121 -12.04 -4.61 -11.22
C LEU A 121 -12.52 -4.24 -9.80
N LEU A 122 -13.71 -4.73 -9.40
CA LEU A 122 -14.26 -4.45 -8.07
C LEU A 122 -13.35 -4.91 -6.93
N ARG A 123 -12.65 -6.04 -7.11
CA ARG A 123 -11.67 -6.53 -6.12
C ARG A 123 -10.45 -5.63 -6.02
N LEU A 124 -9.93 -5.14 -7.14
CA LEU A 124 -8.79 -4.22 -7.15
C LEU A 124 -9.15 -2.88 -6.51
N GLU A 125 -10.36 -2.36 -6.75
CA GLU A 125 -10.85 -1.15 -6.10
C GLU A 125 -10.92 -1.31 -4.58
N GLY A 126 -11.46 -2.42 -4.07
CA GLY A 126 -11.49 -2.69 -2.63
C GLY A 126 -10.09 -2.81 -2.00
N LEU A 127 -9.11 -3.40 -2.71
CA LEU A 127 -7.72 -3.44 -2.24
C LEU A 127 -7.07 -2.05 -2.24
N GLN A 128 -7.35 -1.20 -3.24
CA GLN A 128 -6.86 0.16 -3.27
C GLN A 128 -7.46 1.01 -2.14
N GLU A 129 -8.77 0.91 -1.90
CA GLU A 129 -9.43 1.57 -0.76
C GLU A 129 -8.82 1.15 0.58
N ALA A 130 -8.57 -0.15 0.76
CA ALA A 130 -7.91 -0.66 1.96
C ALA A 130 -6.49 -0.11 2.13
N GLU A 131 -5.68 -0.05 1.07
CA GLU A 131 -4.33 0.54 1.11
C GLU A 131 -4.39 2.04 1.40
N ILE A 132 -5.35 2.77 0.82
CA ILE A 132 -5.56 4.21 1.10
C ILE A 132 -5.95 4.39 2.58
N ALA A 133 -6.88 3.58 3.09
CA ALA A 133 -7.29 3.62 4.48
C ALA A 133 -6.11 3.30 5.42
N ALA A 134 -5.31 2.27 5.10
CA ALA A 134 -4.11 1.92 5.85
C ALA A 134 -3.04 3.01 5.81
N ALA A 135 -2.84 3.67 4.67
CA ALA A 135 -1.92 4.79 4.54
C ALA A 135 -2.39 6.03 5.32
N LEU A 136 -3.71 6.29 5.34
CA LEU A 136 -4.32 7.35 6.15
C LEU A 136 -4.22 7.04 7.65
N ALA A 137 -4.41 5.78 8.05
CA ALA A 137 -4.25 5.31 9.43
C ALA A 137 -2.80 5.40 9.92
N ARG A 138 -1.81 4.98 9.10
CA ARG A 138 -0.38 5.16 9.40
C ARG A 138 0.01 6.62 9.58
N LYS A 139 -0.64 7.55 8.87
CA LYS A 139 -0.43 8.99 9.06
C LYS A 139 -1.01 9.51 10.39
N ALA A 140 -1.96 8.78 10.98
CA ALA A 140 -2.57 9.07 12.27
C ALA A 140 -1.79 8.48 13.46
N GLU A 141 -0.84 7.56 13.25
CA GLU A 141 0.10 7.04 14.26
C GLU A 141 1.18 8.06 14.68
N ARG A 142 0.89 9.36 14.61
CA ARG A 142 1.72 10.32 15.36
C ARG A 142 1.45 10.05 16.84
N PRO A 143 2.48 9.93 17.70
CA PRO A 143 2.27 9.86 19.13
C PRO A 143 1.37 11.02 19.56
N ALA A 144 0.19 10.71 20.10
CA ALA A 144 -0.69 11.73 20.62
C ALA A 144 -0.05 12.26 21.92
N LEU A 145 0.48 13.48 21.87
CA LEU A 145 1.00 14.15 23.07
C LEU A 145 -0.13 14.30 24.08
N GLY A 146 0.09 13.85 25.31
CA GLY A 146 -0.82 14.13 26.41
C GLY A 146 -0.86 15.63 26.73
N ASP A 147 -1.89 16.07 27.46
CA ASP A 147 -2.06 17.50 27.80
C ASP A 147 -0.84 18.08 28.54
N ARG A 148 -0.25 17.30 29.45
CA ARG A 148 0.97 17.68 30.19
C ARG A 148 2.18 17.83 29.27
N GLU A 149 2.40 16.87 28.38
CA GLU A 149 3.53 16.90 27.43
C GLU A 149 3.39 18.09 26.47
N ARG A 150 2.15 18.40 26.07
CA ARG A 150 1.85 19.57 25.25
C ARG A 150 2.12 20.87 25.99
N GLU A 151 1.78 20.97 27.26
CA GLU A 151 2.07 22.15 28.08
C GLU A 151 3.58 22.36 28.25
N GLU A 152 4.32 21.29 28.56
CA GLU A 152 5.79 21.31 28.67
C GLU A 152 6.45 21.70 27.35
N ALA A 153 5.99 21.15 26.22
CA ALA A 153 6.47 21.50 24.90
C ALA A 153 6.20 22.97 24.54
N LEU A 154 5.01 23.48 24.85
CA LEU A 154 4.67 24.89 24.62
C LEU A 154 5.48 25.83 25.52
N ALA A 155 5.76 25.43 26.76
CA ALA A 155 6.63 26.18 27.66
C ALA A 155 8.06 26.28 27.10
N LEU A 156 8.62 25.16 26.62
CA LEU A 156 9.90 25.13 25.92
C LEU A 156 9.91 26.06 24.70
N LEU A 157 8.90 25.96 23.83
CA LEU A 157 8.83 26.76 22.60
C LEU A 157 8.68 28.27 22.84
N ARG A 158 8.22 28.68 24.02
CA ARG A 158 8.07 30.10 24.42
C ARG A 158 9.24 30.64 25.24
N ASP A 159 10.21 29.79 25.57
CA ASP A 159 11.37 30.19 26.35
C ASP A 159 12.22 31.22 25.55
N PRO A 160 12.51 32.41 26.10
CA PRO A 160 13.33 33.41 25.41
C PRO A 160 14.76 32.91 25.13
N ARG A 161 15.23 31.88 25.85
CA ARG A 161 16.54 31.26 25.66
C ARG A 161 16.46 29.97 24.82
N LEU A 162 15.40 29.77 24.04
CA LEU A 162 15.21 28.57 23.22
C LEU A 162 16.42 28.23 22.35
N VAL A 163 17.04 29.24 21.72
CA VAL A 163 18.23 29.03 20.88
C VAL A 163 19.41 28.47 21.68
N GLU A 164 19.68 29.03 22.86
CA GLU A 164 20.75 28.56 23.75
C GLU A 164 20.49 27.11 24.20
N ARG A 165 19.23 26.76 24.46
CA ARG A 165 18.83 25.41 24.85
C ARG A 165 19.03 24.41 23.71
N ILE A 166 18.64 24.75 22.49
CA ILE A 166 18.89 23.90 21.31
C ILE A 166 20.40 23.67 21.12
N LEU A 167 21.22 24.71 21.26
CA LEU A 167 22.68 24.58 21.18
C LEU A 167 23.24 23.69 22.30
N ALA A 168 22.70 23.80 23.51
CA ALA A 168 23.07 22.92 24.62
C ALA A 168 22.72 21.44 24.34
N ASP A 169 21.58 21.18 23.69
CA ASP A 169 21.20 19.82 23.28
C ASP A 169 22.18 19.27 22.22
N PHE A 170 22.57 20.08 21.23
CA PHE A 170 23.63 19.70 20.28
C PHE A 170 24.98 19.41 20.94
N ALA A 171 25.36 20.22 21.93
CA ALA A 171 26.58 19.99 22.71
C ALA A 171 26.51 18.69 23.51
N ALA A 172 25.35 18.37 24.10
CA ALA A 172 25.11 17.09 24.78
C ALA A 172 25.18 15.89 23.82
N CYS A 173 24.81 16.08 22.55
CA CYS A 173 25.00 15.10 21.48
C CYS A 173 26.46 15.01 20.95
N GLY A 174 27.40 15.79 21.50
CA GLY A 174 28.82 15.71 21.19
C GLY A 174 29.31 16.65 20.08
N VAL A 175 28.51 17.63 19.65
CA VAL A 175 28.92 18.65 18.67
C VAL A 175 29.49 19.88 19.38
N VAL A 176 30.73 20.26 19.07
CA VAL A 176 31.42 21.39 19.72
C VAL A 176 32.00 22.34 18.67
N GLY A 177 31.82 23.66 18.85
CA GLY A 177 32.42 24.70 17.99
C GLY A 177 31.73 24.90 16.63
N GLU A 178 30.54 24.33 16.44
CA GLU A 178 29.76 24.38 15.20
C GLU A 178 28.37 25.01 15.45
N GLU A 179 28.28 26.02 16.32
CA GLU A 179 27.00 26.57 16.80
C GLU A 179 26.15 27.16 15.66
N THR A 180 26.80 27.90 14.75
CA THR A 180 26.10 28.52 13.62
C THR A 180 25.58 27.46 12.66
N ASN A 181 26.42 26.48 12.33
CA ASN A 181 26.11 25.45 11.34
C ASN A 181 25.04 24.47 11.85
N THR A 182 25.09 24.09 13.13
CA THR A 182 24.06 23.27 13.78
C THR A 182 22.71 23.97 13.81
N LEU A 183 22.67 25.27 14.17
CA LEU A 183 21.43 26.02 14.21
C LEU A 183 20.80 26.20 12.82
N VAL A 184 21.60 26.51 11.81
CA VAL A 184 21.14 26.59 10.41
C VAL A 184 20.60 25.24 9.94
N GLY A 185 21.33 24.15 10.23
CA GLY A 185 20.88 22.79 9.91
C GLY A 185 19.57 22.44 10.61
N TYR A 186 19.43 22.76 11.88
CA TYR A 186 18.20 22.53 12.65
C TYR A 186 17.01 23.30 12.06
N LEU A 187 17.18 24.59 11.75
CA LEU A 187 16.13 25.40 11.12
C LEU A 187 15.73 24.84 9.76
N ALA A 188 16.68 24.36 8.97
CA ALA A 188 16.39 23.70 7.71
C ALA A 188 15.61 22.39 7.92
N GLY A 189 15.98 21.57 8.91
CA GLY A 189 15.24 20.37 9.28
C GLY A 189 13.78 20.66 9.70
N VAL A 190 13.56 21.67 10.54
CA VAL A 190 12.22 22.08 11.01
C VAL A 190 11.39 22.70 9.89
N SER A 191 12.03 23.40 8.94
CA SER A 191 11.34 24.05 7.82
C SER A 191 10.54 23.09 6.94
N ARG A 192 10.75 21.76 7.05
CA ARG A 192 9.93 20.70 6.42
C ARG A 192 8.43 20.86 6.67
N LEU A 193 8.05 21.51 7.78
CA LEU A 193 6.65 21.74 8.16
C LEU A 193 6.02 22.97 7.48
N LEU A 194 6.83 23.81 6.84
CA LEU A 194 6.39 25.01 6.13
C LEU A 194 6.03 24.68 4.68
N ASP A 195 5.27 25.56 4.03
CA ASP A 195 4.90 25.41 2.62
C ASP A 195 6.11 25.47 1.68
N ARG A 196 7.17 26.17 2.11
CA ARG A 196 8.43 26.34 1.36
C ARG A 196 9.59 25.94 2.27
N PRO A 197 9.95 24.64 2.31
CA PRO A 197 11.07 24.18 3.11
C PRO A 197 12.40 24.73 2.57
N LEU A 198 13.36 24.90 3.46
CA LEU A 198 14.72 25.32 3.15
C LEU A 198 15.54 24.11 2.69
N ALA A 199 16.43 24.34 1.73
CA ALA A 199 17.44 23.38 1.31
C ALA A 199 18.81 23.86 1.80
N VAL A 200 19.60 22.94 2.35
CA VAL A 200 20.96 23.21 2.84
C VAL A 200 21.93 22.26 2.15
N ILE A 201 23.08 22.81 1.76
CA ILE A 201 24.22 22.06 1.24
C ILE A 201 25.35 22.23 2.24
N ILE A 202 25.91 21.13 2.73
CA ILE A 202 27.07 21.14 3.63
C ILE A 202 28.32 20.89 2.78
N GLN A 203 29.17 21.90 2.69
CA GLN A 203 30.44 21.82 1.98
C GLN A 203 31.59 21.88 2.99
N SER A 204 32.47 20.88 2.97
CA SER A 204 33.65 20.84 3.83
C SER A 204 34.80 20.11 3.14
N ALA A 205 36.01 20.29 3.64
CA ALA A 205 37.13 19.40 3.31
C ALA A 205 36.84 17.96 3.78
N SER A 206 37.50 16.97 3.17
CA SER A 206 37.38 15.57 3.63
C SER A 206 37.84 15.44 5.09
N ALA A 207 37.19 14.54 5.82
CA ALA A 207 37.36 14.31 7.27
C ALA A 207 37.08 15.51 8.20
N ALA A 208 36.55 16.64 7.72
CA ALA A 208 36.22 17.80 8.54
C ALA A 208 34.89 17.69 9.32
N GLY A 209 34.29 16.50 9.41
CA GLY A 209 33.07 16.28 10.19
C GLY A 209 31.74 16.56 9.49
N LYS A 210 31.69 16.63 8.14
CA LYS A 210 30.44 16.80 7.35
C LYS A 210 29.33 15.85 7.77
N SER A 211 29.65 14.56 7.77
CA SER A 211 28.69 13.50 8.10
C SER A 211 28.27 13.60 9.56
N SER A 212 29.20 13.92 10.47
CA SER A 212 28.91 14.12 11.89
C SER A 212 27.93 15.28 12.12
N LEU A 213 28.11 16.41 11.44
CA LEU A 213 27.20 17.55 11.52
C LEU A 213 25.81 17.19 10.99
N MET A 214 25.75 16.54 9.82
CA MET A 214 24.49 16.08 9.24
C MET A 214 23.76 15.11 10.18
N ASP A 215 24.49 14.15 10.75
CA ASP A 215 23.94 13.14 11.64
C ASP A 215 23.43 13.74 12.95
N ALA A 216 24.13 14.73 13.51
CA ALA A 216 23.69 15.44 14.70
C ALA A 216 22.40 16.23 14.46
N VAL A 217 22.29 16.92 13.33
CA VAL A 217 21.07 17.66 12.96
C VAL A 217 19.89 16.69 12.80
N LEU A 218 20.12 15.56 12.13
CA LEU A 218 19.10 14.54 11.92
C LEU A 218 18.70 13.85 13.23
N ALA A 219 19.61 13.65 14.18
CA ALA A 219 19.31 13.04 15.47
C ALA A 219 18.28 13.83 16.30
N LEU A 220 18.20 15.16 16.13
CA LEU A 220 17.21 16.01 16.78
C LEU A 220 15.86 16.09 16.03
N MET A 221 15.73 15.39 14.91
CA MET A 221 14.49 15.30 14.13
C MET A 221 13.75 13.99 14.45
N PRO A 222 12.41 13.96 14.38
CA PRO A 222 11.66 12.71 14.54
C PRO A 222 12.09 11.66 13.52
N ALA A 223 12.31 10.41 13.92
CA ALA A 223 12.82 9.34 13.06
C ALA A 223 11.90 9.09 11.84
N GLU A 224 10.59 9.22 12.02
CA GLU A 224 9.57 9.04 10.98
C GLU A 224 9.60 10.15 9.92
N ALA A 225 10.24 11.28 10.25
CA ALA A 225 10.38 12.42 9.37
C ALA A 225 11.71 12.41 8.59
N GLN A 226 12.58 11.41 8.79
CA GLN A 226 13.88 11.33 8.14
C GLN A 226 13.89 10.25 7.07
N VAL A 227 14.49 10.55 5.91
CA VAL A 227 14.81 9.56 4.89
C VAL A 227 16.26 9.76 4.46
N ARG A 228 17.09 8.72 4.64
CA ARG A 228 18.54 8.76 4.39
C ARG A 228 18.90 7.94 3.16
N TYR A 229 19.75 8.50 2.30
CA TYR A 229 20.34 7.81 1.16
C TYR A 229 21.85 8.05 1.12
N SER A 230 22.61 6.97 0.99
CA SER A 230 24.08 6.98 0.90
C SER A 230 24.59 7.08 -0.53
N ALA A 231 23.74 6.87 -1.53
CA ALA A 231 24.03 7.07 -2.94
C ALA A 231 22.71 7.28 -3.71
N MET A 232 22.68 8.27 -4.60
CA MET A 232 21.54 8.50 -5.48
C MET A 232 22.01 8.64 -6.92
N THR A 233 21.48 7.78 -7.79
CA THR A 233 21.55 8.00 -9.23
C THR A 233 20.38 8.89 -9.66
N GLY A 234 20.51 9.64 -10.76
CA GLY A 234 19.39 10.46 -11.26
C GLY A 234 18.11 9.67 -11.56
N GLN A 235 18.21 8.35 -11.76
CA GLN A 235 17.07 7.45 -11.90
C GLN A 235 16.36 7.17 -10.56
N SER A 236 17.09 7.15 -9.45
CA SER A 236 16.55 6.90 -8.10
C SER A 236 15.55 7.97 -7.68
N LEU A 237 15.81 9.25 -7.98
CA LEU A 237 14.90 10.36 -7.70
C LEU A 237 13.55 10.24 -8.44
N PHE A 238 13.55 9.65 -9.64
CA PHE A 238 12.33 9.46 -10.43
C PHE A 238 11.36 8.46 -9.77
N TYR A 239 11.89 7.36 -9.22
CA TYR A 239 11.10 6.37 -8.49
C TYR A 239 10.74 6.83 -7.06
N MET A 240 11.48 7.77 -6.48
CA MET A 240 11.16 8.33 -5.16
C MET A 240 9.94 9.25 -5.15
N GLY A 241 9.50 9.73 -6.31
CA GLY A 241 8.19 10.39 -6.45
C GLY A 241 7.03 9.49 -6.04
N GLU A 242 7.23 8.16 -6.00
CA GLU A 242 6.27 7.17 -5.50
C GLU A 242 6.23 7.12 -3.96
N THR A 243 7.24 7.68 -3.27
CA THR A 243 7.28 7.80 -1.80
C THR A 243 6.78 9.18 -1.39
N ASN A 244 5.85 9.26 -0.43
CA ASN A 244 5.33 10.55 0.04
C ASN A 244 6.40 11.31 0.86
N LEU A 245 7.17 12.18 0.18
CA LEU A 245 8.22 13.02 0.78
C LEU A 245 7.68 14.31 1.44
N LYS A 246 6.36 14.53 1.43
CA LYS A 246 5.78 15.74 2.02
C LYS A 246 6.05 15.76 3.53
N HIS A 247 6.59 16.87 4.01
CA HIS A 247 7.02 17.06 5.39
C HIS A 247 8.10 16.07 5.87
N ARG A 248 8.89 15.47 4.97
CA ARG A 248 10.05 14.63 5.32
C ARG A 248 11.36 15.30 4.92
N ILE A 249 12.41 15.01 5.66
CA ILE A 249 13.78 15.46 5.41
C ILE A 249 14.46 14.39 4.57
N LEU A 250 14.91 14.78 3.39
CA LEU A 250 15.73 13.94 2.53
C LEU A 250 17.20 14.28 2.76
N ALA A 251 17.93 13.35 3.39
CA ALA A 251 19.36 13.47 3.61
C ALA A 251 20.12 12.63 2.59
N ILE A 252 20.94 13.29 1.77
CA ILE A 252 21.75 12.66 0.72
C ILE A 252 23.21 12.85 1.09
N ALA A 253 23.91 11.75 1.35
CA ALA A 253 25.36 11.78 1.44
C ALA A 253 25.93 11.57 0.03
N GLU A 254 26.80 12.47 -0.43
CA GLU A 254 27.63 12.21 -1.61
C GLU A 254 28.65 11.12 -1.27
N GLU A 255 28.77 10.12 -2.16
CA GLU A 255 29.88 9.18 -2.17
C GLU A 255 31.17 9.95 -2.50
N GLU A 256 32.28 9.64 -1.83
CA GLU A 256 33.60 10.09 -2.27
C GLU A 256 33.79 9.63 -3.72
N GLY A 257 33.87 10.59 -4.63
CA GLY A 257 34.17 10.32 -6.03
C GLY A 257 35.50 9.58 -6.18
N ALA A 258 35.53 8.71 -7.20
CA ALA A 258 36.72 8.16 -7.83
C ALA A 258 37.80 9.20 -8.14
#